data_AF-A0A6C1PLD7-F1
#
_entry.id   AF-A0A6C1PLD7-F1
#
_cell.length_a   1.000
_cell.length_b   1.000
_cell.length_c   1.000
_cell.angle_alpha   90.00
_cell.angle_beta   90.00
_cell.angle_gamma   90.00
#
_symmetry.space_group_name_H-M   'P 1'
#
loop_
_entity.id
_entity.type
_entity.pdbx_description
1 polymer ?
#
loop_
_entity_poly.entity_id
_entity_poly.type
_entity_poly.pdbx_seq_one_letter_code
_entity_poly.pdbx_strand_id
1 'polypeptide(L)'
;MQPIATVGTISPDLPSSMDLMRPPSPCYTRSRPLASWVLRSCGTAWYDPPMRPLTPSDVQQALDRFGLGLTVEHFDDTTFTSNDAARAIGCELGQIAKSMCLLVAADPVLVVASGDKYISDAKLAARFGVGRKKIKLADSETCVAVFGYPPGGVAPVAHRTAGIKILIDRSLARWERIYAAAGTPHDNFALTFDQLVTITGGEVVDCVKE
;
A
#
# COMPACT_ATOMS: atom_id res chain seq x y z
N MET A 1 10.85 -62.93 42.07
CA MET A 1 9.46 -63.41 42.23
C MET A 1 8.54 -62.48 41.46
N GLN A 2 8.05 -62.95 40.30
CA GLN A 2 6.87 -62.41 39.61
C GLN A 2 5.71 -63.39 39.81
N PRO A 3 4.47 -62.93 39.61
CA PRO A 3 3.55 -63.53 38.62
C PRO A 3 2.97 -62.41 37.72
N ILE A 4 2.96 -62.44 36.38
CA ILE A 4 2.49 -63.38 35.33
C ILE A 4 0.96 -63.59 35.30
N ALA A 5 0.38 -63.21 34.15
CA ALA A 5 -0.72 -63.82 33.37
C ALA A 5 -1.85 -62.82 33.00
N THR A 6 -2.49 -62.78 31.82
CA THR A 6 -2.35 -63.49 30.53
C THR A 6 -3.37 -62.87 29.54
N VAL A 7 -2.90 -62.56 28.31
CA VAL A 7 -3.43 -62.83 26.95
C VAL A 7 -4.91 -62.61 26.57
N GLY A 8 -5.09 -61.99 25.40
CA GLY A 8 -6.21 -62.23 24.45
C GLY A 8 -6.17 -61.31 23.20
N THR A 9 -5.45 -61.69 22.12
CA THR A 9 -5.95 -62.11 20.76
C THR A 9 -6.60 -61.00 19.91
N ILE A 10 -5.92 -60.40 18.91
CA ILE A 10 -5.75 -60.74 17.46
C ILE A 10 -7.05 -60.66 16.59
N SER A 11 -7.04 -59.67 15.67
CA SER A 11 -7.60 -59.50 14.28
C SER A 11 -8.52 -60.57 13.63
N PRO A 12 -9.34 -60.29 12.56
CA PRO A 12 -8.95 -59.51 11.35
C PRO A 12 -10.06 -58.79 10.50
N ASP A 13 -9.59 -58.14 9.42
CA ASP A 13 -10.20 -57.88 8.08
C ASP A 13 -11.31 -56.82 7.77
N LEU A 14 -10.87 -55.79 6.99
CA LEU A 14 -11.40 -55.08 5.79
C LEU A 14 -12.75 -55.51 5.11
N PRO A 15 -13.27 -54.81 4.06
CA PRO A 15 -13.46 -53.37 3.79
C PRO A 15 -14.85 -53.04 3.14
N SER A 16 -15.01 -51.80 2.65
CA SER A 16 -15.84 -51.36 1.50
C SER A 16 -17.17 -50.63 1.75
N SER A 17 -17.16 -49.33 1.45
CA SER A 17 -18.16 -48.62 0.62
C SER A 17 -17.55 -47.23 0.31
N MET A 18 -17.17 -46.89 -0.94
CA MET A 18 -18.04 -46.25 -1.94
C MET A 18 -18.85 -45.08 -1.31
N ASP A 19 -18.75 -43.81 -1.71
CA ASP A 19 -18.46 -43.28 -3.04
C ASP A 19 -18.10 -41.77 -2.99
N LEU A 20 -17.14 -41.41 -3.84
CA LEU A 20 -17.14 -40.26 -4.75
C LEU A 20 -17.69 -38.89 -4.27
N MET A 21 -16.77 -37.94 -4.06
CA MET A 21 -16.96 -36.57 -4.55
C MET A 21 -15.62 -35.99 -5.02
N ARG A 22 -15.25 -36.32 -6.26
CA ARG A 22 -14.23 -35.59 -7.01
C ARG A 22 -14.88 -34.35 -7.63
N PRO A 23 -14.24 -33.16 -7.56
CA PRO A 23 -14.71 -31.99 -8.27
C PRO A 23 -14.55 -32.18 -9.79
N PRO A 24 -15.44 -31.61 -10.62
CA PRO A 24 -15.35 -31.77 -12.06
C PRO A 24 -14.15 -31.00 -12.63
N SER A 25 -13.35 -31.69 -13.44
CA SER A 25 -12.35 -31.08 -14.31
C SER A 25 -13.02 -30.20 -15.38
N PRO A 26 -12.41 -29.08 -15.79
CA PRO A 26 -12.97 -28.19 -16.80
C PRO A 26 -12.89 -28.82 -18.20
N CYS A 27 -14.05 -28.92 -18.85
CA CYS A 27 -14.16 -29.28 -20.26
C CYS A 27 -13.73 -28.08 -21.12
N TYR A 28 -12.53 -28.14 -21.68
CA TYR A 28 -12.09 -27.23 -22.74
C TYR A 28 -12.58 -27.76 -24.09
N THR A 29 -13.68 -27.21 -24.61
CA THR A 29 -14.05 -27.38 -26.01
C THR A 29 -14.14 -26.02 -26.70
N ARG A 30 -13.25 -25.86 -27.68
CA ARG A 30 -13.06 -24.70 -28.53
C ARG A 30 -14.06 -24.77 -29.69
N SER A 31 -15.04 -23.87 -29.73
CA SER A 31 -15.69 -23.44 -30.99
C SER A 31 -16.65 -22.26 -30.76
N ARG A 32 -16.34 -21.11 -31.39
CA ARG A 32 -17.32 -20.03 -31.66
C ARG A 32 -18.17 -20.45 -32.87
N PRO A 33 -19.42 -19.97 -32.99
CA PRO A 33 -19.61 -18.78 -33.82
C PRO A 33 -20.58 -17.73 -33.24
N LEU A 34 -20.68 -16.63 -33.99
CA LEU A 34 -21.26 -15.31 -33.71
C LEU A 34 -22.80 -15.25 -33.58
N ALA A 35 -23.26 -14.14 -32.96
CA ALA A 35 -24.63 -13.60 -32.87
C ALA A 35 -25.55 -14.31 -31.84
N SER A 36 -26.30 -13.64 -30.96
CA SER A 36 -26.77 -12.26 -30.89
C SER A 36 -26.93 -11.87 -29.40
N TRP A 37 -26.55 -10.64 -29.07
CA TRP A 37 -26.70 -10.10 -27.73
C TRP A 37 -28.15 -9.66 -27.50
N VAL A 38 -28.94 -10.50 -26.85
CA VAL A 38 -30.11 -10.07 -26.08
C VAL A 38 -29.96 -10.63 -24.68
N LEU A 39 -29.04 -10.05 -23.91
CA LEU A 39 -29.08 -10.17 -22.46
C LEU A 39 -30.10 -9.15 -21.96
N ARG A 40 -31.28 -9.67 -21.62
CA ARG A 40 -32.24 -8.99 -20.74
C ARG A 40 -31.48 -8.50 -19.51
N SER A 41 -31.56 -7.21 -19.29
CA SER A 41 -31.28 -6.52 -18.06
C SER A 41 -32.08 -7.16 -16.91
N CYS A 42 -31.41 -7.94 -16.08
CA CYS A 42 -31.81 -8.12 -14.69
C CYS A 42 -30.84 -7.26 -13.88
N GLY A 43 -31.28 -6.05 -13.57
CA GLY A 43 -30.53 -5.07 -12.81
C GLY A 43 -30.29 -5.57 -11.39
N THR A 44 -29.07 -6.01 -11.13
CA THR A 44 -28.48 -5.93 -9.80
C THR A 44 -27.17 -5.23 -10.03
N ALA A 45 -27.15 -3.90 -9.80
CA ALA A 45 -25.89 -3.20 -9.64
C ALA A 45 -25.20 -3.88 -8.45
N TRP A 46 -24.19 -4.70 -8.74
CA TRP A 46 -23.34 -5.28 -7.73
C TRP A 46 -22.73 -4.10 -6.96
N TYR A 47 -23.13 -3.96 -5.69
CA TYR A 47 -22.52 -3.00 -4.78
C TYR A 47 -21.10 -3.51 -4.52
N ASP A 48 -20.12 -2.94 -5.21
CA ASP A 48 -18.73 -3.12 -4.85
C ASP A 48 -18.51 -2.28 -3.59
N PRO A 49 -18.32 -2.89 -2.40
CA PRO A 49 -18.20 -2.13 -1.18
C PRO A 49 -17.01 -1.18 -1.31
N PRO A 50 -17.13 0.07 -0.84
CA PRO A 50 -16.04 1.03 -0.95
C PRO A 50 -14.77 0.44 -0.34
N MET A 51 -13.71 0.48 -1.13
CA MET A 51 -12.40 -0.02 -0.77
C MET A 51 -11.96 0.60 0.57
N ARG A 52 -11.74 -0.24 1.59
CA ARG A 52 -11.34 0.25 2.92
C ARG A 52 -9.91 0.78 2.89
N PRO A 53 -9.59 1.88 3.58
CA PRO A 53 -8.21 2.29 3.81
C PRO A 53 -7.39 1.20 4.52
N LEU A 54 -6.11 1.13 4.18
CA LEU A 54 -5.09 0.48 4.99
C LEU A 54 -4.84 1.30 6.27
N THR A 55 -4.26 0.63 7.26
CA THR A 55 -4.19 1.10 8.64
C THR A 55 -2.74 1.31 9.10
N PRO A 56 -2.53 1.96 10.26
CA PRO A 56 -1.23 2.02 10.91
C PRO A 56 -0.59 0.66 11.18
N SER A 57 -1.40 -0.37 11.43
CA SER A 57 -0.91 -1.74 11.63
C SER A 57 -0.29 -2.30 10.34
N ASP A 58 -0.88 -2.03 9.18
CA ASP A 58 -0.31 -2.43 7.89
C ASP A 58 1.03 -1.74 7.62
N VAL A 59 1.16 -0.47 8.04
CA VAL A 59 2.42 0.28 7.98
C VAL A 59 3.46 -0.33 8.92
N GLN A 60 3.11 -0.55 10.20
CA GLN A 60 4.02 -1.13 11.18
C GLN A 60 4.55 -2.50 10.72
N GLN A 61 3.66 -3.39 10.27
CA GLN A 61 4.06 -4.69 9.73
C GLN A 61 5.00 -4.57 8.53
N ALA A 62 4.83 -3.55 7.70
CA ALA A 62 5.73 -3.30 6.59
C ALA A 62 7.11 -2.80 7.03
N LEU A 63 7.16 -1.94 8.05
CA LEU A 63 8.39 -1.42 8.64
C LEU A 63 9.20 -2.52 9.34
N ASP A 64 8.52 -3.42 10.08
CA ASP A 64 9.14 -4.50 10.83
C ASP A 64 9.99 -5.43 9.94
N ARG A 65 9.58 -5.62 8.68
CA ARG A 65 10.32 -6.44 7.70
C ARG A 65 11.73 -5.95 7.39
N PHE A 66 12.02 -4.68 7.65
CA PHE A 66 13.36 -4.11 7.43
C PHE A 66 14.28 -4.24 8.64
N GLY A 67 13.75 -4.55 9.83
CA GLY A 67 14.57 -4.71 11.04
C GLY A 67 15.27 -3.42 11.49
N LEU A 68 14.72 -2.25 11.16
CA LEU A 68 15.33 -0.93 11.40
C LEU A 68 14.87 -0.27 12.71
N GLY A 69 14.00 -0.92 13.49
CA GLY A 69 13.47 -0.37 14.74
C GLY A 69 12.58 0.86 14.56
N LEU A 70 11.90 0.98 13.41
CA LEU A 70 10.97 2.07 13.11
C LEU A 70 9.61 1.77 13.74
N THR A 71 9.05 2.74 14.45
CA THR A 71 7.80 2.58 15.21
C THR A 71 6.80 3.64 14.79
N VAL A 72 5.56 3.21 14.56
CA VAL A 72 4.43 4.11 14.36
C VAL A 72 3.99 4.67 15.70
N GLU A 73 3.89 6.00 15.76
CA GLU A 73 3.47 6.78 16.90
C GLU A 73 2.15 7.49 16.60
N HIS A 74 1.24 7.44 17.58
CA HIS A 74 -0.06 8.11 17.52
C HIS A 74 0.02 9.48 18.20
N PHE A 75 -0.61 10.48 17.60
CA PHE A 75 -0.68 11.85 18.08
C PHE A 75 -2.13 12.25 18.34
N ASP A 76 -2.39 12.83 19.52
CA ASP A 76 -3.73 13.32 19.89
C ASP A 76 -4.20 14.44 18.95
N ASP A 77 -3.27 15.34 18.59
CA ASP A 77 -3.51 16.39 17.61
C ASP A 77 -3.44 15.83 16.18
N THR A 78 -4.23 16.41 15.28
CA THR A 78 -4.22 16.00 13.87
C THR A 78 -2.89 16.31 13.19
N THR A 79 -2.51 15.43 12.27
CA THR A 79 -1.37 15.54 11.36
C THR A 79 -1.82 15.52 9.90
N PHE A 80 -3.05 15.95 9.60
CA PHE A 80 -3.63 15.91 8.24
C PHE A 80 -2.83 16.72 7.21
N THR A 81 -2.35 17.90 7.61
CA THR A 81 -1.45 18.72 6.78
C THR A 81 -0.03 18.68 7.33
N SER A 82 0.97 19.04 6.51
CA SER A 82 2.35 19.15 6.98
C SER A 82 2.52 20.16 8.12
N ASN A 83 1.73 21.24 8.14
CA ASN A 83 1.78 22.23 9.22
C ASN A 83 1.20 21.66 10.52
N ASP A 84 0.11 20.90 10.42
CA ASP A 84 -0.50 20.27 11.60
C ASP A 84 0.41 19.17 12.16
N ALA A 85 1.00 18.35 11.27
CA ALA A 85 1.99 17.34 11.64
C ALA A 85 3.20 17.95 12.35
N ALA A 86 3.78 19.03 11.79
CA ALA A 86 4.91 19.71 12.41
C ALA A 86 4.58 20.25 13.80
N ARG A 87 3.37 20.81 13.98
CA ARG A 87 2.88 21.31 15.27
C ARG A 87 2.67 20.17 16.28
N ALA A 88 1.97 19.11 15.89
CA ALA A 88 1.64 17.97 16.75
C ALA A 88 2.89 17.21 17.20
N ILE A 89 3.87 17.05 16.30
CA ILE A 89 5.13 16.37 16.56
C ILE A 89 6.13 17.28 17.31
N GLY A 90 6.00 18.60 17.16
CA GLY A 90 6.95 19.57 17.70
C GLY A 90 8.26 19.63 16.91
N CYS A 91 8.18 19.50 15.58
CA CYS A 91 9.34 19.54 14.68
C CYS A 91 9.25 20.70 13.67
N GLU A 92 10.33 20.92 12.91
CA GLU A 92 10.32 21.89 11.82
C GLU A 92 9.43 21.41 10.66
N LEU A 93 8.77 22.34 9.96
CA LEU A 93 7.90 22.00 8.82
C LEU A 93 8.63 21.19 7.74
N GLY A 94 9.91 21.50 7.51
CA GLY A 94 10.73 20.78 6.56
C GLY A 94 11.00 19.31 6.94
N GLN A 95 10.92 18.95 8.22
CA GLN A 95 11.13 17.58 8.68
C GLN A 95 9.95 16.64 8.32
N ILE A 96 8.79 17.19 7.94
CA ILE A 96 7.67 16.39 7.48
C ILE A 96 7.93 15.88 6.06
N ALA A 97 8.02 14.56 5.90
CA ALA A 97 8.09 13.88 4.61
C ALA A 97 6.67 13.60 4.10
N LYS A 98 6.12 14.54 3.32
CA LYS A 98 4.76 14.42 2.77
C LYS A 98 4.75 13.56 1.52
N SER A 99 3.81 12.63 1.47
CA SER A 99 3.55 11.75 0.33
C SER A 99 2.46 12.35 -0.55
N MET A 100 2.79 12.62 -1.82
CA MET A 100 1.87 13.14 -2.83
C MET A 100 1.56 12.04 -3.85
N CYS A 101 0.30 11.60 -3.89
CA CYS A 101 -0.20 10.64 -4.88
C CYS A 101 -0.42 11.34 -6.23
N LEU A 102 0.34 10.96 -7.25
CA LEU A 102 0.22 11.49 -8.59
C LEU A 102 -0.18 10.42 -9.60
N LEU A 103 -0.82 10.85 -10.67
CA LEU A 103 -1.00 10.11 -11.91
C LEU A 103 -0.19 10.81 -13.00
N VAL A 104 0.80 10.11 -13.55
CA VAL A 104 1.65 10.57 -14.65
C VAL A 104 1.23 9.83 -15.91
N ALA A 105 0.53 10.50 -16.82
CA ALA A 105 -0.07 9.86 -18.00
C ALA A 105 -0.94 8.63 -17.67
N ALA A 106 -1.60 8.65 -16.50
CA ALA A 106 -2.40 7.59 -15.88
C ALA A 106 -1.65 6.53 -15.07
N ASP A 107 -0.31 6.51 -15.10
CA ASP A 107 0.48 5.63 -14.23
C ASP A 107 0.64 6.23 -12.82
N PRO A 108 0.46 5.45 -11.75
CA PRO A 108 0.59 5.95 -10.39
C PRO A 108 2.05 6.17 -10.01
N VAL A 109 2.32 7.35 -9.45
CA VAL A 109 3.64 7.75 -8.95
C VAL A 109 3.44 8.37 -7.58
N LEU A 110 4.21 7.90 -6.59
CA LEU A 110 4.30 8.59 -5.30
C LEU A 110 5.48 9.55 -5.33
N VAL A 111 5.26 10.79 -4.90
CA VAL A 111 6.35 11.75 -4.66
C VAL A 111 6.42 12.06 -3.18
N VAL A 112 7.54 11.77 -2.54
CA VAL A 112 7.82 12.11 -1.14
C VAL A 112 8.72 13.32 -1.10
N ALA A 113 8.29 14.40 -0.46
CA ALA A 113 9.07 15.64 -0.37
C ALA A 113 8.95 16.28 1.00
N SER A 114 9.82 17.26 1.25
CA SER A 114 9.83 18.06 2.47
C SER A 114 8.56 18.92 2.57
N GLY A 115 8.01 19.04 3.79
CA GLY A 115 6.73 19.70 4.06
C GLY A 115 6.68 21.16 3.61
N ASP A 116 7.81 21.85 3.70
CA ASP A 116 8.01 23.25 3.31
C ASP A 116 8.30 23.46 1.80
N LYS A 117 8.31 22.40 1.00
CA LYS A 117 8.54 22.46 -0.44
C LYS A 117 7.28 22.20 -1.25
N TYR A 118 7.20 22.79 -2.44
CA TYR A 118 6.12 22.53 -3.39
C TYR A 118 6.66 21.71 -4.55
N ILE A 119 5.91 20.69 -4.98
CA ILE A 119 6.28 19.87 -6.13
C ILE A 119 6.22 20.70 -7.43
N SER A 120 7.20 20.51 -8.31
CA SER A 120 7.28 21.10 -9.64
C SER A 120 6.75 20.12 -10.69
N ASP A 121 5.54 20.38 -11.17
CA ASP A 121 4.94 19.65 -12.29
C ASP A 121 5.78 19.76 -13.57
N ALA A 122 6.51 20.86 -13.75
CA ALA A 122 7.44 21.04 -14.86
C ALA A 122 8.66 20.09 -14.78
N LYS A 123 9.28 19.95 -13.61
CA LYS A 123 10.40 19.02 -13.41
C LYS A 123 9.95 17.57 -13.57
N LEU A 124 8.79 17.22 -13.02
CA LEU A 124 8.20 15.88 -13.21
C LEU A 124 7.87 15.61 -14.69
N ALA A 125 7.22 16.55 -15.38
CA ALA A 125 6.88 16.42 -16.79
C ALA A 125 8.13 16.18 -17.66
N ALA A 126 9.19 16.95 -17.45
CA ALA A 126 10.47 16.77 -18.13
C ALA A 126 11.09 15.39 -17.84
N ARG A 127 11.09 14.97 -16.57
CA ARG A 127 11.62 13.67 -16.13
C ARG A 127 10.92 12.50 -16.81
N PHE A 128 9.60 12.57 -16.94
CA PHE A 128 8.80 11.51 -17.54
C PHE A 128 8.65 11.64 -19.07
N GLY A 129 9.19 12.69 -19.69
CA GLY A 129 9.04 12.93 -21.13
C GLY A 129 7.58 13.18 -21.55
N VAL A 130 6.76 13.74 -20.67
CA VAL A 130 5.33 13.99 -20.91
C VAL A 130 5.00 15.49 -20.83
N GLY A 131 3.84 15.89 -21.36
CA GLY A 131 3.35 17.26 -21.16
C GLY A 131 2.85 17.50 -19.72
N ARG A 132 3.01 18.72 -19.20
CA ARG A 132 2.58 19.10 -17.82
C ARG A 132 1.13 18.72 -17.49
N LYS A 133 0.20 18.80 -18.45
CA LYS A 133 -1.21 18.39 -18.29
C LYS A 133 -1.41 16.90 -17.95
N LYS A 134 -0.37 16.08 -18.11
CA LYS A 134 -0.34 14.65 -17.79
C LYS A 134 0.17 14.39 -16.37
N ILE A 135 0.63 15.40 -15.64
CA ILE A 135 0.94 15.32 -14.20
C ILE A 135 -0.32 15.75 -13.45
N LYS A 136 -1.00 14.81 -12.80
CA LYS A 136 -2.23 15.08 -12.04
C LYS A 136 -2.10 14.58 -10.62
N LEU A 137 -2.70 15.28 -9.67
CA LEU A 137 -2.95 14.72 -8.35
C LEU A 137 -4.02 13.62 -8.46
N ALA A 138 -3.81 12.52 -7.75
CA ALA A 138 -4.85 11.54 -7.54
C ALA A 138 -5.97 12.14 -6.67
N ASP A 139 -7.21 11.81 -6.98
CA ASP A 139 -8.33 12.11 -6.09
C ASP A 139 -8.35 11.16 -4.88
N SER A 140 -9.23 11.44 -3.91
CA SER A 140 -9.30 10.67 -2.66
C SER A 140 -9.60 9.18 -2.91
N GLU A 141 -10.50 8.89 -3.85
CA GLU A 141 -10.87 7.51 -4.20
C GLU A 141 -9.67 6.76 -4.82
N THR A 142 -8.97 7.39 -5.75
CA THR A 142 -7.75 6.84 -6.36
C THR A 142 -6.64 6.66 -5.32
N CYS A 143 -6.47 7.59 -4.38
CA CYS A 143 -5.51 7.46 -3.28
C CYS A 143 -5.75 6.17 -2.49
N VAL A 144 -7.00 5.91 -2.09
CA VAL A 144 -7.35 4.69 -1.36
C VAL A 144 -7.27 3.44 -2.24
N ALA A 145 -7.73 3.51 -3.50
CA ALA A 145 -7.75 2.37 -4.41
C ALA A 145 -6.34 1.91 -4.82
N VAL A 146 -5.40 2.85 -5.02
CA VAL A 146 -4.05 2.55 -5.54
C VAL A 146 -2.99 2.53 -4.44
N PHE A 147 -2.97 3.57 -3.60
CA PHE A 147 -1.94 3.72 -2.57
C PHE A 147 -2.37 3.10 -1.25
N GLY A 148 -3.67 2.86 -1.07
CA GLY A 148 -4.23 2.23 0.13
C GLY A 148 -4.65 3.23 1.21
N TYR A 149 -4.38 4.52 1.04
CA TYR A 149 -4.57 5.51 2.10
C TYR A 149 -5.31 6.74 1.59
N PRO A 150 -6.14 7.39 2.42
CA PRO A 150 -6.73 8.68 2.08
C PRO A 150 -5.68 9.80 2.10
N PRO A 151 -5.93 10.92 1.42
CA PRO A 151 -5.11 12.13 1.55
C PRO A 151 -4.91 12.51 3.03
N GLY A 152 -3.70 12.95 3.38
CA GLY A 152 -3.31 13.28 4.76
C GLY A 152 -2.85 12.09 5.61
N GLY A 153 -3.07 10.85 5.17
CA GLY A 153 -2.57 9.63 5.83
C GLY A 153 -1.67 8.76 4.96
N VAL A 154 -1.28 9.23 3.76
CA VAL A 154 -0.55 8.40 2.80
C VAL A 154 0.86 8.08 3.30
N ALA A 155 1.07 6.83 3.71
CA ALA A 155 2.38 6.33 4.08
C ALA A 155 3.28 6.16 2.85
N PRO A 156 4.61 6.29 2.99
CA PRO A 156 5.54 6.06 1.88
C PRO A 156 5.76 4.56 1.57
N VAL A 157 5.15 3.67 2.35
CA VAL A 157 5.30 2.21 2.27
C VAL A 157 3.93 1.53 2.40
N ALA A 158 3.92 0.20 2.29
CA ALA A 158 2.73 -0.64 2.46
C ALA A 158 1.58 -0.31 1.48
N HIS A 159 1.91 0.13 0.27
CA HIS A 159 0.91 0.45 -0.74
C HIS A 159 0.09 -0.76 -1.16
N ARG A 160 -1.18 -0.51 -1.49
CA ARG A 160 -2.10 -1.52 -2.03
C ARG A 160 -1.63 -2.08 -3.38
N THR A 161 -1.20 -1.21 -4.29
CA THR A 161 -0.66 -1.62 -5.59
C THR A 161 0.85 -1.86 -5.48
N ALA A 162 1.29 -3.03 -5.92
CA ALA A 162 2.72 -3.36 -5.97
C ALA A 162 3.42 -2.61 -7.12
N GLY A 163 4.71 -2.29 -6.93
CA GLY A 163 5.55 -1.71 -7.99
C GLY A 163 5.25 -0.24 -8.34
N ILE A 164 4.56 0.50 -7.47
CA ILE A 164 4.40 1.95 -7.62
C ILE A 164 5.77 2.61 -7.67
N LYS A 165 5.97 3.50 -8.64
CA LYS A 165 7.20 4.30 -8.71
C LYS A 165 7.19 5.34 -7.61
N ILE A 166 8.22 5.35 -6.78
CA ILE A 166 8.40 6.30 -5.68
C ILE A 166 9.57 7.22 -6.02
N LEU A 167 9.33 8.53 -5.99
CA LEU A 167 10.34 9.56 -6.13
C LEU A 167 10.51 10.27 -4.79
N ILE A 168 11.75 10.42 -4.32
CA ILE A 168 12.07 11.10 -3.07
C ILE A 168 12.81 12.39 -3.41
N ASP A 169 12.29 13.53 -2.97
CA ASP A 169 12.95 14.80 -3.19
C ASP A 169 14.18 14.97 -2.28
N ARG A 170 15.30 15.36 -2.90
CA ARG A 170 16.60 15.56 -2.23
C ARG A 170 16.56 16.59 -1.11
N SER A 171 15.56 17.48 -1.06
CA SER A 171 15.47 18.47 0.01
C SER A 171 15.35 17.82 1.39
N LEU A 172 14.76 16.62 1.50
CA LEU A 172 14.67 15.90 2.78
C LEU A 172 16.03 15.53 3.36
N ALA A 173 17.08 15.40 2.55
CA ALA A 173 18.42 15.02 2.98
C ALA A 173 19.11 16.07 3.88
N ARG A 174 18.54 17.28 3.99
CA ARG A 174 19.06 18.33 4.89
C ARG A 174 18.70 18.12 6.36
N TRP A 175 17.83 17.15 6.65
CA TRP A 175 17.34 16.86 8.00
C TRP A 175 17.90 15.52 8.48
N GLU A 176 18.45 15.50 9.69
CA GLU A 176 18.92 14.27 10.34
C GLU A 176 17.75 13.32 10.65
N ARG A 177 16.62 13.89 11.10
CA ARG A 177 15.39 13.18 11.41
C ARG A 177 14.23 13.80 10.66
N ILE A 178 13.44 12.96 10.01
CA ILE A 178 12.22 13.29 9.30
C ILE A 178 11.05 12.44 9.82
N TYR A 179 9.83 12.84 9.49
CA TYR A 179 8.60 12.19 9.94
C TYR A 179 7.67 11.95 8.76
N ALA A 180 7.21 10.71 8.59
CA ALA A 180 6.30 10.33 7.52
C ALA A 180 4.97 9.82 8.10
N ALA A 181 3.88 10.05 7.36
CA ALA A 181 2.56 9.56 7.74
C ALA A 181 2.52 8.02 7.78
N ALA A 182 1.67 7.47 8.63
CA ALA A 182 1.53 6.04 8.90
C ALA A 182 0.09 5.55 8.73
N GLY A 183 -0.62 6.04 7.72
CA GLY A 183 -1.92 5.49 7.32
C GLY A 183 -3.13 6.30 7.75
N THR A 184 -3.01 7.17 8.76
CA THR A 184 -4.09 8.07 9.19
C THR A 184 -3.58 9.50 9.38
N PRO A 185 -4.49 10.48 9.52
CA PRO A 185 -4.17 11.85 9.92
C PRO A 185 -3.75 12.02 11.39
N HIS A 186 -3.36 10.96 12.10
CA HIS A 186 -2.90 11.01 13.49
C HIS A 186 -1.69 10.12 13.76
N ASP A 187 -1.25 9.33 12.79
CA ASP A 187 -0.19 8.35 12.98
C ASP A 187 0.99 8.69 12.08
N ASN A 188 2.19 8.80 12.66
CA ASN A 188 3.43 9.07 11.94
C ASN A 188 4.56 8.20 12.50
N PHE A 189 5.68 8.12 11.79
CA PHE A 189 6.89 7.48 12.29
C PHE A 189 8.12 8.30 11.96
N ALA A 190 9.07 8.33 12.89
CA ALA A 190 10.35 8.99 12.71
C ALA A 190 11.33 8.09 11.96
N LEU A 191 12.11 8.68 11.05
CA LEU A 191 13.15 7.99 10.31
C LEU A 191 14.22 8.98 9.82
N THR A 192 15.33 8.45 9.33
CA THR A 192 16.35 9.20 8.59
C THR A 192 16.04 9.21 7.09
N PHE A 193 16.67 10.13 6.35
CA PHE A 193 16.57 10.15 4.89
C PHE A 193 17.02 8.82 4.24
N ASP A 194 18.11 8.22 4.73
CA ASP A 194 18.62 6.96 4.19
C ASP A 194 17.69 5.79 4.48
N GLN A 195 17.07 5.77 5.67
CA GLN A 195 16.01 4.80 5.98
C GLN A 195 14.82 4.98 5.06
N LEU A 196 14.40 6.22 4.75
CA LEU A 196 13.31 6.48 3.80
C LEU A 196 13.63 5.89 2.42
N VAL A 197 14.83 6.14 1.89
CA VAL A 197 15.28 5.56 0.61
C VAL A 197 15.28 4.03 0.69
N THR A 198 15.77 3.46 1.79
CA THR A 198 15.85 2.01 2.00
C THR A 198 14.48 1.34 2.04
N ILE A 199 13.54 1.84 2.84
CA ILE A 199 12.24 1.19 3.05
C ILE A 199 11.31 1.32 1.85
N THR A 200 11.51 2.34 1.03
CA THR A 200 10.68 2.60 -0.16
C THR A 200 11.28 2.02 -1.43
N GLY A 201 12.60 1.81 -1.49
CA GLY A 201 13.31 1.59 -2.74
C GLY A 201 13.17 2.76 -3.72
N GLY A 202 12.81 3.94 -3.22
CA GLY A 202 12.50 5.12 -4.01
C GLY A 202 13.73 5.75 -4.64
N GLU A 203 13.52 6.43 -5.77
CA GLU A 203 14.58 7.11 -6.49
C GLU A 203 14.73 8.56 -6.00
N VAL A 204 15.95 8.96 -5.62
CA VAL A 204 16.23 10.33 -5.19
C VAL A 204 16.30 11.28 -6.38
N VAL A 205 15.54 12.37 -6.33
CA VAL A 205 15.40 13.34 -7.43
C VAL A 205 15.35 14.78 -6.92
N ASP A 206 15.50 15.75 -7.83
CA ASP A 206 15.06 17.12 -7.61
C ASP A 206 13.70 17.30 -8.32
N CYS A 207 12.62 17.37 -7.54
CA CYS A 207 11.26 17.51 -8.08
C CYS A 207 10.47 18.64 -7.43
N VAL A 208 11.11 19.53 -6.68
CA VAL A 208 10.48 20.70 -6.05
C VAL A 208 10.69 21.97 -6.86
N LYS A 209 9.84 22.98 -6.61
CA LYS A 209 10.03 24.33 -7.11
C LYS A 209 11.27 24.96 -6.46
N GLU A 210 11.90 25.89 -7.17
CA GLU A 210 12.98 26.72 -6.63
C GLU A 210 12.48 27.61 -5.49
#